data_AF-A0A2H6N7C2-F1
#
_entry.id   AF-A0A2H6N7C2-F1
#
_cell.length_a   1.000
_cell.length_b   1.000
_cell.length_c   1.000
_cell.angle_alpha   90.00
_cell.angle_beta   90.00
_cell.angle_gamma   90.00
#
_symmetry.space_group_name_H-M   'P 1'
#
loop_
_entity.id
_entity.type
_entity.pdbx_description
1 polymer ?
#
loop_
_entity_poly.entity_id
_entity_poly.type
_entity_poly.pdbx_seq_one_letter_code
_entity_poly.pdbx_strand_id
1 'polypeptide(L)'
;MNEKFAPELLESKTEIVECVMEQLEHMEENLKRAKQGDLKISIHRMEVERIRYVLSSYLRCRLRKIEKYFPHVLEKEKTRAEGEPSILSPEEFAFAKEYTANTENHFKNVALRHMPPNLQKVEFLKAVPKPNLDAFVFLRVKERQENIMVEPEHDDRDYVIDLDENSQHLIRYKTIAPLVASGAVQLI
;
A
#
# COMPACT_ATOMS: atom_id res chain seq x y z
N MET A 1 -7.98 -3.47 -3.55
CA MET A 1 -8.53 -2.26 -4.19
C MET A 1 -7.94 -0.99 -3.59
N ASN A 2 -8.14 -0.71 -2.29
CA ASN A 2 -7.60 0.49 -1.61
C ASN A 2 -6.10 0.74 -1.89
N GLU A 3 -5.26 -0.29 -1.77
CA GLU A 3 -3.82 -0.18 -2.06
C GLU A 3 -3.51 0.36 -3.46
N LYS A 4 -4.35 0.09 -4.47
CA LYS A 4 -4.12 0.56 -5.84
C LYS A 4 -4.35 2.06 -5.99
N PHE A 5 -5.30 2.61 -5.25
CA PHE A 5 -5.78 3.98 -5.42
C PHE A 5 -5.28 4.94 -4.33
N ALA A 6 -4.85 4.41 -3.19
CA ALA A 6 -4.25 5.22 -2.13
C ALA A 6 -2.89 5.80 -2.60
N PRO A 7 -2.62 7.09 -2.35
CA PRO A 7 -1.35 7.72 -2.73
C PRO A 7 -0.18 7.32 -1.83
N GLU A 8 -0.46 6.84 -0.61
CA GLU A 8 0.53 6.34 0.34
C GLU A 8 0.47 4.80 0.48
N LEU A 9 1.48 4.22 1.12
CA LEU A 9 1.48 2.81 1.50
C LEU A 9 0.53 2.61 2.69
N LEU A 10 -0.43 1.70 2.54
CA LEU A 10 -1.40 1.38 3.61
C LEU A 10 -0.81 0.37 4.60
N GLU A 11 -1.53 0.17 5.71
CA GLU A 11 -1.22 -0.85 6.72
C GLU A 11 -1.03 -2.24 6.11
N SER A 12 -0.03 -2.99 6.60
CA SER A 12 0.18 -4.37 6.14
C SER A 12 -0.93 -5.27 6.68
N LYS A 13 -1.49 -6.11 5.81
CA LYS A 13 -2.47 -7.13 6.16
C LYS A 13 -1.84 -8.52 6.12
N THR A 14 -0.79 -8.71 6.93
CA THR A 14 0.05 -9.92 6.96
C THR A 14 -0.78 -11.18 7.20
N GLU A 15 -1.70 -11.15 8.18
CA GLU A 15 -2.57 -12.28 8.50
C GLU A 15 -3.41 -12.76 7.29
N ILE A 16 -3.94 -11.80 6.51
CA ILE A 16 -4.73 -12.10 5.30
C ILE A 16 -3.82 -12.71 4.23
N VAL A 17 -2.62 -12.15 4.05
CA VAL A 17 -1.66 -12.65 3.05
C VAL A 17 -1.23 -14.07 3.39
N GLU A 18 -0.85 -14.34 4.65
CA GLU A 18 -0.45 -15.66 5.12
C GLU A 18 -1.57 -16.68 4.95
N CYS A 19 -2.79 -16.34 5.39
CA CYS A 19 -3.95 -17.21 5.24
C CYS A 19 -4.23 -17.54 3.76
N VAL A 20 -4.22 -16.55 2.87
CA VAL A 20 -4.46 -16.78 1.44
C VAL A 20 -3.35 -17.63 0.81
N MET A 21 -2.08 -17.40 1.18
CA MET A 21 -0.96 -18.21 0.73
C MET A 21 -1.13 -19.68 1.15
N GLU A 22 -1.46 -19.93 2.41
CA GLU A 22 -1.69 -21.28 2.93
C GLU A 22 -2.84 -21.97 2.17
N GLN A 23 -3.96 -21.28 1.96
CA GLN A 23 -5.11 -21.82 1.22
C GLN A 23 -4.76 -22.14 -0.24
N LEU A 24 -3.93 -21.32 -0.89
CA LEU A 24 -3.44 -21.59 -2.24
C LEU A 24 -2.57 -22.85 -2.27
N GLU A 25 -1.66 -23.01 -1.32
CA GLU A 25 -0.79 -24.19 -1.20
C GLU A 25 -1.61 -25.47 -1.00
N HIS A 26 -2.56 -25.47 -0.05
CA HIS A 26 -3.46 -26.60 0.19
C HIS A 26 -4.27 -26.96 -1.05
N MET A 27 -4.81 -25.97 -1.77
CA MET A 27 -5.59 -26.23 -2.98
C MET A 27 -4.71 -26.78 -4.11
N GLU A 28 -3.49 -26.30 -4.25
CA GLU A 28 -2.54 -26.82 -5.23
C GLU A 28 -2.15 -28.28 -4.95
N GLU A 29 -1.93 -28.64 -3.69
CA GLU A 29 -1.69 -30.04 -3.31
C GLU A 29 -2.88 -30.95 -3.62
N ASN A 30 -4.09 -30.49 -3.31
CA ASN A 30 -5.31 -31.22 -3.60
C ASN A 30 -5.50 -31.44 -5.10
N LEU A 31 -5.23 -30.40 -5.91
CA LEU A 31 -5.28 -30.49 -7.37
C LEU A 31 -4.26 -31.47 -7.94
N LYS A 32 -3.04 -31.55 -7.36
CA LYS A 32 -2.01 -32.52 -7.76
C LYS A 32 -2.44 -33.97 -7.49
N ARG A 33 -3.21 -34.21 -6.43
CA ARG A 33 -3.70 -35.55 -6.03
C ARG A 33 -5.01 -35.96 -6.72
N ALA A 34 -5.71 -35.02 -7.37
CA ALA A 34 -7.02 -35.26 -7.97
C ALA A 34 -6.93 -36.09 -9.29
N LYS A 35 -7.96 -36.91 -9.54
CA LYS A 35 -8.05 -37.75 -10.74
C LYS A 35 -8.30 -36.91 -12.00
N GLN A 36 -7.41 -37.02 -12.99
CA GLN A 36 -7.53 -36.30 -14.26
C GLN A 36 -8.86 -36.62 -14.98
N GLY A 37 -9.49 -35.60 -15.57
CA GLY A 37 -10.69 -35.74 -16.41
C GLY A 37 -11.98 -35.14 -15.82
N ASP A 38 -11.97 -34.69 -14.56
CA ASP A 38 -13.13 -34.01 -13.94
C ASP A 38 -13.11 -32.49 -14.22
N LEU A 39 -14.25 -31.95 -14.65
CA LEU A 39 -14.48 -30.51 -14.81
C LEU A 39 -14.19 -29.74 -13.51
N LYS A 40 -14.45 -30.35 -12.35
CA LYS A 40 -14.20 -29.76 -11.04
C LYS A 40 -12.74 -29.32 -10.85
N ILE A 41 -11.78 -30.08 -11.38
CA ILE A 41 -10.34 -29.72 -11.33
C ILE A 41 -10.08 -28.44 -12.11
N SER A 42 -10.69 -28.32 -13.29
CA SER A 42 -10.54 -27.12 -14.13
C SER A 42 -11.12 -25.89 -13.44
N ILE A 43 -12.28 -26.02 -12.79
CA ILE A 43 -12.91 -24.93 -12.02
C ILE A 43 -12.03 -24.48 -10.86
N HIS A 44 -11.56 -25.41 -10.03
CA HIS A 44 -10.67 -25.08 -8.91
C HIS A 44 -9.36 -24.45 -9.38
N ARG A 45 -8.77 -24.96 -10.48
CA ARG A 45 -7.56 -24.37 -11.06
C ARG A 45 -7.79 -22.94 -11.54
N MET A 46 -8.91 -22.66 -12.21
CA MET A 46 -9.26 -21.30 -12.62
C MET A 46 -9.36 -20.36 -11.42
N GLU A 47 -9.96 -20.80 -10.31
CA GLU A 47 -10.09 -19.97 -9.11
C GLU A 47 -8.75 -19.72 -8.41
N VAL A 48 -7.89 -20.74 -8.30
CA VAL A 48 -6.52 -20.60 -7.80
C VAL A 48 -5.75 -19.53 -8.57
N GLU A 49 -5.84 -19.54 -9.91
CA GLU A 49 -5.19 -18.52 -10.75
C GLU A 49 -5.74 -17.10 -10.48
N ARG A 50 -7.06 -16.96 -10.30
CA ARG A 50 -7.69 -15.66 -10.01
C ARG A 50 -7.24 -15.11 -8.66
N ILE A 51 -7.23 -15.94 -7.62
CA ILE A 51 -6.76 -15.54 -6.28
C ILE A 51 -5.28 -15.20 -6.33
N ARG A 52 -4.45 -16.03 -6.97
CA ARG A 52 -3.00 -15.76 -7.13
C ARG A 52 -2.75 -14.44 -7.86
N TYR A 53 -3.52 -14.13 -8.89
CA TYR A 53 -3.43 -12.87 -9.60
C TYR A 53 -3.71 -11.68 -8.69
N VAL A 54 -4.80 -11.73 -7.91
CA VAL A 54 -5.18 -10.65 -6.98
C VAL A 54 -4.10 -10.45 -5.91
N LEU A 55 -3.63 -11.53 -5.28
CA LEU A 55 -2.58 -11.47 -4.27
C LEU A 55 -1.27 -10.91 -4.85
N SER A 56 -0.85 -11.42 -6.01
CA SER A 56 0.36 -10.93 -6.69
C SER A 56 0.23 -9.46 -7.09
N SER A 57 -0.94 -9.04 -7.56
CA SER A 57 -1.19 -7.64 -7.91
C SER A 57 -1.14 -6.73 -6.69
N TYR A 58 -1.65 -7.19 -5.54
CA TYR A 58 -1.58 -6.47 -4.27
C TYR A 58 -0.12 -6.30 -3.81
N LEU A 59 0.63 -7.40 -3.72
CA LEU A 59 2.04 -7.37 -3.28
C LEU A 59 2.91 -6.51 -4.21
N ARG A 60 2.75 -6.63 -5.54
CA ARG A 60 3.48 -5.78 -6.51
C ARG A 60 3.13 -4.30 -6.36
N CYS A 61 1.88 -3.97 -6.04
CA CYS A 61 1.47 -2.57 -5.82
C CYS A 61 2.19 -1.98 -4.59
N ARG A 62 2.27 -2.75 -3.51
CA ARG A 62 2.98 -2.35 -2.29
C ARG A 62 4.47 -2.17 -2.52
N LEU A 63 5.13 -3.14 -3.15
CA LEU A 63 6.56 -3.04 -3.48
C LEU A 63 6.87 -1.80 -4.32
N ARG A 64 6.04 -1.47 -5.32
CA ARG A 64 6.22 -0.22 -6.10
C ARG A 64 6.14 1.04 -5.25
N LYS A 65 5.26 1.08 -4.25
CA LYS A 65 5.16 2.22 -3.33
C LYS A 65 6.35 2.27 -2.37
N ILE A 66 6.81 1.11 -1.89
CA ILE A 66 8.00 1.01 -1.05
C ILE A 66 9.21 1.54 -1.83
N GLU A 67 9.44 1.09 -3.07
CA GLU A 67 10.53 1.58 -3.92
C GLU A 67 10.42 3.09 -4.22
N LYS A 68 9.20 3.59 -4.42
CA LYS A 68 8.98 5.02 -4.73
C LYS A 68 9.20 5.93 -3.52
N TYR A 69 8.87 5.45 -2.31
CA TYR A 69 8.82 6.26 -1.09
C TYR A 69 9.76 5.73 0.01
N PHE A 70 10.79 4.96 -0.34
CA PHE A 70 11.60 4.17 0.60
C PHE A 70 12.13 4.93 1.84
N PRO A 71 12.65 6.18 1.75
CA PRO A 71 13.17 6.86 2.94
C PRO A 71 12.03 7.26 3.87
N HIS A 72 10.90 7.69 3.31
CA HIS A 72 9.72 8.13 4.06
C HIS A 72 9.02 6.96 4.73
N VAL A 73 8.98 5.80 4.05
CA VAL A 73 8.41 4.56 4.57
C VAL A 73 9.23 4.06 5.77
N LEU A 74 10.56 4.02 5.65
CA LEU A 74 11.44 3.61 6.75
C LEU A 74 11.41 4.61 7.92
N GLU A 75 11.34 5.91 7.65
CA GLU A 75 11.24 6.91 8.71
C GLU A 75 9.90 6.79 9.45
N LYS A 76 8.78 6.63 8.73
CA LYS A 76 7.45 6.42 9.33
C LYS A 76 7.41 5.18 10.21
N GLU A 77 8.02 4.08 9.77
CA GLU A 77 8.13 2.84 10.55
C GLU A 77 9.01 3.01 11.80
N LYS A 78 10.08 3.83 11.72
CA LYS A 78 10.97 4.12 12.84
C LYS A 78 10.34 5.05 13.88
N THR A 79 9.54 6.03 13.45
CA THR A 79 8.85 6.98 14.34
C THR A 79 7.51 6.46 14.86
N ARG A 80 7.12 5.24 14.50
CA ARG A 80 5.86 4.60 14.90
C ARG A 80 5.79 4.49 16.43
N ALA A 81 4.63 4.80 17.01
CA ALA A 81 4.41 4.60 18.44
C ALA A 81 4.30 3.11 18.80
N GLU A 82 4.71 2.74 20.02
CA GLU A 82 4.53 1.37 20.51
C GLU A 82 3.03 1.04 20.59
N GLY A 83 2.59 0.04 19.82
CA GLY A 83 1.19 -0.41 19.75
C GLY A 83 0.43 0.00 18.48
N GLU A 84 0.99 0.88 17.64
CA GLU A 84 0.41 1.16 16.33
C GLU A 84 0.68 0.00 15.35
N PRO A 85 -0.27 -0.32 14.45
CA PRO A 85 -0.09 -1.40 13.48
C PRO A 85 1.04 -1.07 12.50
N SER A 86 1.81 -2.08 12.13
CA SER A 86 2.90 -1.93 11.16
C SER A 86 2.39 -1.64 9.76
N ILE A 87 3.03 -0.70 9.09
CA ILE A 87 2.76 -0.43 7.67
C ILE A 87 3.47 -1.41 6.75
N LEU A 88 4.46 -2.15 7.26
CA LEU A 88 5.28 -3.11 6.50
C LEU A 88 5.18 -4.50 7.10
N SER A 89 5.19 -5.52 6.24
CA SER A 89 5.54 -6.87 6.69
C SER A 89 7.03 -6.96 7.05
N PRO A 90 7.45 -7.98 7.84
CA PRO A 90 8.87 -8.19 8.14
C PRO A 90 9.76 -8.31 6.89
N GLU A 91 9.25 -8.96 5.84
CA GLU A 91 9.93 -9.16 4.56
C GLU A 91 10.01 -7.84 3.78
N GLU A 92 8.92 -7.06 3.76
CA GLU A 92 8.89 -5.74 3.14
C GLU A 92 9.85 -4.76 3.82
N PHE A 93 9.97 -4.84 5.16
CA PHE A 93 10.92 -4.04 5.91
C PHE A 93 12.37 -4.42 5.62
N ALA A 94 12.67 -5.71 5.55
CA ALA A 94 13.99 -6.20 5.12
C ALA A 94 14.32 -5.73 3.71
N PHE A 95 13.37 -5.85 2.76
CA PHE A 95 13.50 -5.36 1.40
C PHE A 95 13.76 -3.86 1.33
N ALA A 96 13.00 -3.04 2.08
CA ALA A 96 13.17 -1.58 2.09
C ALA A 96 14.56 -1.16 2.61
N LYS A 97 15.09 -1.86 3.62
CA LYS A 97 16.45 -1.64 4.14
C LYS A 97 17.51 -2.00 3.11
N GLU A 98 17.39 -3.17 2.48
CA GLU A 98 18.33 -3.61 1.44
C GLU A 98 18.31 -2.66 0.24
N TYR A 99 17.13 -2.25 -0.21
CA TYR A 99 16.94 -1.29 -1.30
C TYR A 99 17.62 0.05 -1.00
N THR A 100 17.47 0.55 0.23
CA THR A 100 18.10 1.80 0.68
C THR A 100 19.62 1.68 0.64
N ALA A 101 20.18 0.62 1.26
CA ALA A 101 21.61 0.40 1.29
C ALA A 101 22.21 0.23 -0.12
N ASN A 102 21.51 -0.48 -1.01
CA ASN A 102 21.94 -0.67 -2.39
C ASN A 102 21.93 0.66 -3.16
N THR A 103 20.89 1.48 -2.99
CA THR A 103 20.78 2.80 -3.61
C THR A 103 21.90 3.73 -3.12
N GLU A 104 22.14 3.78 -1.81
CA GLU A 104 23.23 4.57 -1.23
C GLU A 104 24.60 4.15 -1.77
N ASN A 105 24.87 2.84 -1.81
CA ASN A 105 26.12 2.30 -2.31
C ASN A 105 26.30 2.60 -3.81
N HIS A 106 25.24 2.47 -4.60
CA HIS A 106 25.27 2.79 -6.02
C HIS A 106 25.62 4.27 -6.27
N PHE A 107 24.90 5.19 -5.61
CA PHE A 107 25.16 6.63 -5.74
C PHE A 107 26.58 6.99 -5.28
N LYS A 108 27.03 6.39 -4.18
CA LYS A 108 28.39 6.58 -3.65
C LYS A 108 29.46 6.17 -4.66
N ASN A 109 29.31 5.01 -5.28
CA ASN A 109 30.30 4.45 -6.19
C ASN A 109 30.31 5.12 -7.56
N VAL A 110 29.15 5.53 -8.07
CA VAL A 110 29.04 6.13 -9.40
C VAL A 110 29.46 7.60 -9.38
N ALA A 111 29.01 8.37 -8.39
CA ALA A 111 29.15 9.83 -8.43
C ALA A 111 29.67 10.45 -7.13
N LEU A 112 29.07 10.13 -5.97
CA LEU A 112 29.29 10.94 -4.76
C LEU A 112 30.74 10.89 -4.25
N ARG A 113 31.44 9.76 -4.39
CA ARG A 113 32.87 9.66 -4.02
C ARG A 113 33.80 10.56 -4.84
N HIS A 114 33.35 10.99 -6.01
CA HIS A 114 34.10 11.86 -6.92
C HIS A 114 33.75 13.34 -6.74
N MET A 115 32.75 13.67 -5.92
CA MET A 115 32.38 15.04 -5.62
C MET A 115 33.30 15.67 -4.56
N PRO A 116 33.36 17.00 -4.47
CA PRO A 116 34.02 17.70 -3.36
C PRO A 116 33.53 17.20 -1.99
N PRO A 117 34.39 17.19 -0.94
CA PRO A 117 34.07 16.58 0.36
C PRO A 117 32.75 17.05 1.00
N ASN A 118 32.35 18.28 0.76
CA ASN A 118 31.11 18.89 1.25
C ASN A 118 29.83 18.46 0.49
N LEU A 119 29.95 17.75 -0.64
CA LEU A 119 28.84 17.33 -1.50
C LEU A 119 28.72 15.80 -1.67
N GLN A 120 29.49 15.02 -0.91
CA GLN A 120 29.48 13.56 -1.03
C GLN A 120 28.32 12.86 -0.32
N LYS A 121 27.44 13.61 0.37
CA LYS A 121 26.29 13.08 1.11
C LYS A 121 24.98 13.55 0.45
N VAL A 122 24.04 12.62 0.30
CA VAL A 122 22.69 12.91 -0.19
C VAL A 122 21.69 12.64 0.93
N GLU A 123 20.87 13.64 1.24
CA GLU A 123 19.75 13.48 2.16
C GLU A 123 18.53 12.93 1.39
N PHE A 124 18.38 11.61 1.35
CA PHE A 124 17.30 10.95 0.58
C PHE A 124 15.89 11.37 1.03
N LEU A 125 15.69 11.72 2.30
CA LEU A 125 14.42 12.27 2.79
C LEU A 125 14.01 13.58 2.11
N LYS A 126 14.97 14.36 1.60
CA LYS A 126 14.70 15.58 0.82
C LYS A 126 14.68 15.31 -0.68
N ALA A 127 15.53 14.41 -1.15
CA ALA A 127 15.66 14.10 -2.58
C ALA A 127 14.51 13.25 -3.13
N VAL A 128 13.94 12.36 -2.31
CA VAL A 128 12.84 11.49 -2.71
C VAL A 128 11.49 12.19 -2.43
N PRO A 129 10.56 12.24 -3.40
CA PRO A 129 9.24 12.83 -3.19
C PRO A 129 8.45 12.13 -2.07
N LYS A 130 7.63 12.87 -1.34
CA LYS A 130 6.67 12.31 -0.38
C LYS A 130 5.39 11.82 -1.07
N PRO A 131 4.63 10.88 -0.46
CA PRO A 131 3.26 10.61 -0.89
C PRO A 131 2.42 11.88 -0.88
N ASN A 132 1.68 12.13 -1.97
CA ASN A 132 0.79 13.28 -2.06
C ASN A 132 -0.57 12.93 -1.42
N LEU A 133 -0.77 13.31 -0.16
CA LEU A 133 -2.01 13.03 0.56
C LEU A 133 -3.18 13.91 0.08
N ASP A 134 -2.91 15.05 -0.55
CA ASP A 134 -3.94 15.91 -1.14
C ASP A 134 -4.44 15.41 -2.50
N ALA A 135 -3.95 14.26 -2.98
CA ALA A 135 -4.46 13.64 -4.20
C ALA A 135 -5.96 13.31 -4.08
N PHE A 136 -6.73 13.67 -5.09
CA PHE A 136 -8.14 13.31 -5.19
C PHE A 136 -8.31 11.83 -5.51
N VAL A 137 -9.24 11.18 -4.80
CA VAL A 137 -9.58 9.77 -4.97
C VAL A 137 -11.09 9.61 -5.04
N PHE A 138 -11.54 8.63 -5.83
CA PHE A 138 -12.92 8.18 -5.79
C PHE A 138 -13.09 7.16 -4.66
N LEU A 139 -14.19 7.28 -3.94
CA LEU A 139 -14.55 6.35 -2.88
C LEU A 139 -16.02 5.95 -2.97
N ARG A 140 -16.30 4.77 -2.44
CA ARG A 140 -17.64 4.29 -2.10
C ARG A 140 -17.73 4.12 -0.58
N VAL A 141 -18.78 4.67 0.00
CA VAL A 141 -19.05 4.59 1.43
C VAL A 141 -19.64 3.22 1.76
N LYS A 142 -19.08 2.53 2.76
CA LYS A 142 -19.59 1.24 3.26
C LYS A 142 -20.37 1.37 4.55
N GLU A 143 -20.01 2.36 5.37
CA GLU A 143 -20.65 2.67 6.64
C GLU A 143 -20.90 4.18 6.68
N ARG A 144 -22.09 4.59 7.12
CA ARG A 144 -22.43 6.02 7.22
C ARG A 144 -21.42 6.73 8.12
N GLN A 145 -20.86 7.83 7.63
CA GLN A 145 -19.95 8.71 8.39
C GLN A 145 -20.50 10.12 8.35
N GLU A 146 -20.57 10.76 9.51
CA GLU A 146 -21.10 12.12 9.63
C GLU A 146 -19.97 13.08 9.95
N ASN A 147 -20.22 14.35 9.65
CA ASN A 147 -19.34 15.45 10.01
C ASN A 147 -17.92 15.40 9.41
N ILE A 148 -17.79 14.97 8.15
CA ILE A 148 -16.49 14.94 7.46
C ILE A 148 -16.10 16.35 7.02
N MET A 149 -14.99 16.87 7.57
CA MET A 149 -14.48 18.20 7.28
C MET A 149 -13.72 18.24 5.95
N VAL A 150 -14.22 19.01 4.99
CA VAL A 150 -13.61 19.22 3.69
C VAL A 150 -13.00 20.60 3.63
N GLU A 151 -11.68 20.63 3.63
CA GLU A 151 -10.91 21.83 3.30
C GLU A 151 -11.02 22.02 1.77
N PRO A 152 -11.33 23.20 1.23
CA PRO A 152 -11.21 23.53 -0.20
C PRO A 152 -9.79 24.01 -0.56
N GLU A 153 -9.39 23.96 -1.84
CA GLU A 153 -8.07 24.51 -2.28
C GLU A 153 -8.09 26.04 -2.48
N HIS A 154 -9.26 26.62 -2.76
CA HIS A 154 -9.40 27.99 -3.24
C HIS A 154 -10.48 28.82 -2.51
N ASP A 155 -11.14 28.24 -1.50
CA ASP A 155 -12.18 28.92 -0.74
C ASP A 155 -11.85 28.78 0.76
N ASP A 156 -11.86 29.91 1.49
CA ASP A 156 -11.48 29.99 2.91
C ASP A 156 -12.57 29.42 3.84
N ARG A 157 -13.48 28.60 3.31
CA ARG A 157 -14.60 28.04 4.06
C ARG A 157 -14.52 26.53 4.05
N ASP A 158 -14.04 26.01 5.17
CA ASP A 158 -14.23 24.62 5.51
C ASP A 158 -15.73 24.32 5.55
N TYR A 159 -16.13 23.27 4.86
CA TYR A 159 -17.49 22.77 4.92
C TYR A 159 -17.51 21.32 5.34
N VAL A 160 -18.64 20.91 5.88
CA VAL A 160 -18.83 19.58 6.43
C VAL A 160 -19.76 18.81 5.51
N ILE A 161 -19.41 17.55 5.22
CA ILE A 161 -20.26 16.65 4.46
C ILE A 161 -20.58 15.41 5.27
N ASP A 162 -21.78 14.87 5.05
CA ASP A 162 -22.17 13.55 5.50
C ASP A 162 -21.99 12.55 4.35
N LEU A 163 -21.40 11.41 4.67
CA LEU A 163 -21.15 10.31 3.75
C LEU A 163 -22.19 9.23 4.01
N ASP A 164 -23.23 9.20 3.17
CA ASP A 164 -24.28 8.19 3.22
C ASP A 164 -23.81 6.82 2.74
N GLU A 165 -24.33 5.75 3.32
CA GLU A 165 -24.01 4.38 2.92
C GLU A 165 -24.27 4.16 1.42
N ASN A 166 -23.35 3.49 0.73
CA ASN A 166 -23.37 3.21 -0.71
C ASN A 166 -23.24 4.44 -1.64
N SER A 167 -23.16 5.67 -1.11
CA SER A 167 -22.87 6.86 -1.90
C SER A 167 -21.42 6.86 -2.42
N GLN A 168 -21.18 7.60 -3.50
CA GLN A 168 -19.86 7.74 -4.11
C GLN A 168 -19.44 9.21 -4.14
N HIS A 169 -18.16 9.46 -3.83
CA HIS A 169 -17.62 10.80 -3.68
C HIS A 169 -16.24 10.91 -4.32
N LEU A 170 -15.89 12.12 -4.75
CA LEU A 170 -14.55 12.52 -5.17
C LEU A 170 -14.03 13.54 -4.15
N ILE A 171 -13.01 13.16 -3.39
CA ILE A 171 -12.47 13.98 -2.29
C ILE A 171 -10.96 13.80 -2.17
N ARG A 172 -10.28 14.74 -1.50
CA ARG A 172 -8.88 14.61 -1.13
C ARG A 172 -8.67 13.43 -0.19
N TYR A 173 -7.66 12.61 -0.49
CA TYR A 173 -7.37 11.41 0.28
C TYR A 173 -7.06 11.72 1.75
N LYS A 174 -6.35 12.82 2.03
CA LYS A 174 -5.97 13.28 3.37
C LYS A 174 -7.16 13.31 4.34
N THR A 175 -8.32 13.80 3.91
CA THR A 175 -9.54 13.90 4.71
C THR A 175 -10.11 12.53 5.09
N ILE A 176 -9.97 11.54 4.21
CA ILE A 176 -10.62 10.22 4.34
C ILE A 176 -9.66 9.09 4.69
N ALA A 177 -8.35 9.37 4.85
CA ALA A 177 -7.34 8.36 5.15
C ALA A 177 -7.66 7.51 6.40
N PRO A 178 -8.15 8.09 7.52
CA PRO A 178 -8.57 7.29 8.68
C PRO A 178 -9.76 6.38 8.38
N LEU A 179 -10.70 6.83 7.55
CA LEU A 179 -11.88 6.05 7.14
C LEU A 179 -11.51 4.89 6.20
N VAL A 180 -10.45 5.06 5.40
CA VAL A 180 -9.89 3.98 4.57
C VAL A 180 -9.23 2.93 5.46
N ALA A 181 -8.54 3.35 6.52
CA ALA A 181 -7.89 2.45 7.47
C ALA A 181 -8.91 1.65 8.31
N SER A 182 -10.00 2.29 8.76
CA SER A 182 -11.08 1.60 9.50
C SER A 182 -11.92 0.68 8.61
N GLY A 183 -11.93 0.91 7.30
CA GLY A 183 -12.75 0.16 6.35
C GLY A 183 -14.16 0.74 6.12
N ALA A 184 -14.48 1.86 6.76
CA ALA A 184 -15.74 2.59 6.57
C ALA A 184 -15.94 3.09 5.14
N VAL A 185 -14.85 3.33 4.41
CA VAL A 185 -14.88 3.66 2.97
C VAL A 185 -13.96 2.74 2.16
N GLN A 186 -14.28 2.57 0.88
CA GLN A 186 -13.51 1.81 -0.08
C GLN A 186 -13.16 2.66 -1.28
N LEU A 187 -11.88 2.72 -1.64
CA LEU A 187 -11.44 3.43 -2.84
C LEU A 187 -11.79 2.63 -4.11
N ILE A 188 -12.20 3.33 -5.16
CA ILE A 188 -12.66 2.76 -6.44
C ILE A 188 -11.99 3.39 -7.66
#